data_AF-A0AAW2KDZ4-F1
#
_entry.id   AF-A0AAW2KDZ4-F1
#
_cell.length_a   1.000
_cell.length_b   1.000
_cell.length_c   1.000
_cell.angle_alpha   90.00
_cell.angle_beta   90.00
_cell.angle_gamma   90.00
#
_symmetry.space_group_name_H-M   'P 1'
#
loop_
_entity.id
_entity.type
_entity.pdbx_description
1 polymer ?
#
loop_
_entity_poly.entity_id
_entity_poly.type
_entity_poly.pdbx_seq_one_letter_code
_entity_poly.pdbx_strand_id
1 'polypeptide(L)'
;MLVGGAKYKLILLFCLVAAVYLLSSKISPFMGWNPHYPSSVSSPSRGGYTVLINTWKRNTLLKQSVAHYASCQGTDAIHVVWSEVDPPSYKLRDYLKKMVQKKSQTAQKPNLRFDLNEEDNLNNRFKPIQDLRTDAIFSVDDDVIVPCRTLDFAFTVWQTAPLTMVGFVPRMHWLNEEENGVVRYRYGGWWSVWWMGTYSMVLSKAAFFHKKYLELYTKEMPSSIQDYVSRERYR
;
A
#
# COMPACT_ATOMS: atom_id res chain seq x y z
N MET A 1 35.54 54.90 -16.08
CA MET A 1 35.03 53.98 -15.04
C MET A 1 33.80 53.28 -15.59
N LEU A 2 33.85 51.98 -15.96
CA LEU A 2 32.68 51.06 -16.12
C LEU A 2 33.02 49.66 -16.70
N VAL A 3 34.25 49.14 -16.53
CA VAL A 3 34.64 47.81 -17.09
C VAL A 3 34.84 46.73 -16.01
N GLY A 4 34.73 47.06 -14.72
CA GLY A 4 34.79 46.07 -13.62
C GLY A 4 33.45 45.34 -13.38
N GLY A 5 32.34 45.98 -13.76
CA GLY A 5 30.95 45.59 -13.54
C GLY A 5 30.53 44.22 -14.07
N ALA A 6 30.72 44.04 -15.37
CA ALA A 6 30.21 42.89 -16.08
C ALA A 6 31.03 41.61 -15.80
N LYS A 7 32.33 41.77 -15.52
CA LYS A 7 33.25 40.64 -15.29
C LYS A 7 32.92 39.92 -13.99
N TYR A 8 32.61 40.63 -12.90
CA TYR A 8 32.22 39.97 -11.64
C TYR A 8 30.89 39.24 -11.74
N LYS A 9 29.91 39.79 -12.49
CA LYS A 9 28.61 39.15 -12.70
C LYS A 9 28.73 37.85 -13.50
N LEU A 10 29.58 37.84 -14.52
CA LEU A 10 29.82 36.65 -15.34
C LEU A 10 30.53 35.55 -14.55
N ILE A 11 31.50 35.92 -13.70
CA ILE A 11 32.18 34.99 -12.80
C ILE A 11 31.21 34.42 -11.75
N LEU A 12 30.37 35.25 -11.14
CA LEU A 12 29.34 34.80 -10.18
C LEU A 12 28.33 33.85 -10.82
N LEU A 13 27.89 34.14 -12.05
CA LEU A 13 26.98 33.27 -12.80
C LEU A 13 27.65 31.93 -13.13
N PHE A 14 28.91 31.95 -13.54
CA PHE A 14 29.67 30.72 -13.82
C PHE A 14 29.89 29.89 -12.55
N CYS A 15 30.17 30.52 -11.40
CA CYS A 15 30.28 29.85 -10.11
C CYS A 15 28.93 29.24 -9.67
N LEU A 16 27.81 29.93 -9.87
CA LEU A 16 26.48 29.41 -9.56
C LEU A 16 26.11 28.20 -10.43
N VAL A 17 26.38 28.27 -11.74
CA VAL A 17 26.14 27.16 -12.67
C VAL A 17 27.04 25.97 -12.35
N ALA A 18 28.33 26.22 -12.06
CA ALA A 18 29.26 25.17 -11.64
C ALA A 18 28.86 24.53 -10.31
N ALA A 19 28.36 25.31 -9.33
CA ALA A 19 27.83 24.79 -8.08
C ALA A 19 26.61 23.90 -8.30
N VAL A 20 25.65 24.34 -9.13
CA VAL A 20 24.46 23.53 -9.50
C VAL A 20 24.86 22.25 -10.25
N TYR A 21 25.86 22.30 -11.12
CA TYR A 21 26.39 21.13 -11.83
C TYR A 21 27.12 20.15 -10.90
N LEU A 22 27.89 20.66 -9.93
CA LEU A 22 28.58 19.84 -8.93
C LEU A 22 27.60 19.23 -7.90
N LEU A 23 26.52 19.93 -7.56
CA LEU A 23 25.43 19.41 -6.72
C LEU A 23 24.58 18.35 -7.43
N SER A 24 24.35 18.49 -8.74
CA SER A 24 23.57 17.52 -9.53
C SER A 24 24.37 16.26 -9.92
N SER A 25 25.70 16.35 -10.04
CA SER A 25 26.58 15.23 -10.39
C SER A 25 26.97 14.33 -9.20
N LYS A 26 26.58 14.66 -7.96
CA LYS A 26 26.95 13.93 -6.73
C LYS A 26 25.79 13.21 -6.03
N ILE A 27 24.58 13.17 -6.59
CA ILE A 27 23.41 12.50 -5.98
C ILE A 27 23.49 10.96 -6.02
N SER A 28 24.52 10.38 -6.63
CA SER A 28 24.68 8.93 -6.70
C SER A 28 26.15 8.56 -6.46
N PRO A 29 26.62 8.56 -5.20
CA PRO A 29 26.77 7.27 -4.51
C PRO A 29 26.71 7.32 -2.95
N PHE A 30 25.90 8.19 -2.33
CA PHE A 30 25.76 8.21 -0.86
C PHE A 30 24.74 7.21 -0.30
N MET A 31 23.77 6.80 -1.12
CA MET A 31 22.87 5.71 -0.77
C MET A 31 23.49 4.44 -1.35
N GLY A 32 24.21 3.65 -0.55
CA GLY A 32 24.87 2.39 -0.92
C GLY A 32 23.92 1.33 -1.47
N TRP A 33 23.30 1.60 -2.62
CA TRP A 33 22.48 0.70 -3.40
C TRP A 33 23.45 -0.15 -4.22
N ASN A 34 23.88 -1.26 -3.64
CA ASN A 34 24.35 -2.40 -4.41
C ASN A 34 23.13 -3.30 -4.65
N PRO A 35 22.41 -3.17 -5.78
CA PRO A 35 21.38 -4.13 -6.11
C PRO A 35 22.08 -5.42 -6.53
N HIS A 36 22.38 -6.27 -5.55
CA HIS A 36 22.52 -7.69 -5.81
C HIS A 36 21.14 -8.19 -6.21
N TYR A 37 20.85 -8.19 -7.51
CA TYR A 37 19.69 -8.87 -8.06
C TYR A 37 19.90 -10.38 -7.91
N PRO A 38 19.13 -11.10 -7.08
CA PRO A 38 19.02 -12.53 -7.25
C PRO A 38 18.31 -12.73 -8.59
N SER A 39 19.06 -13.23 -9.55
CA SER A 39 18.52 -13.69 -10.82
C SER A 39 17.56 -14.85 -10.54
N SER A 40 16.46 -14.90 -11.31
CA SER A 40 15.37 -15.89 -11.25
C SER A 40 14.42 -15.79 -10.06
N VAL A 41 13.58 -14.75 -10.04
CA VAL A 41 12.20 -14.97 -9.58
C VAL A 41 11.45 -15.52 -10.80
N SER A 42 11.40 -16.85 -10.92
CA SER A 42 10.35 -17.49 -11.70
C SER A 42 9.01 -16.97 -11.15
N SER A 43 8.30 -16.08 -11.85
CA SER A 43 6.95 -15.67 -11.46
C SER A 43 6.04 -16.90 -11.46
N PRO A 44 5.64 -17.46 -10.31
CA PRO A 44 4.78 -18.64 -10.29
C PRO A 44 3.30 -18.24 -10.36
N SER A 45 2.96 -17.10 -10.96
CA SER A 45 1.60 -16.88 -11.40
C SER A 45 1.53 -15.97 -12.62
N ARG A 46 1.18 -16.57 -13.76
CA ARG A 46 0.35 -15.90 -14.77
C ARG A 46 -1.07 -15.70 -14.20
N GLY A 47 -1.18 -15.19 -12.98
CA GLY A 47 -2.40 -15.21 -12.17
C GLY A 47 -2.82 -13.81 -11.73
N GLY A 48 -4.06 -13.70 -11.26
CA GLY A 48 -4.60 -12.48 -10.68
C GLY A 48 -4.17 -12.24 -9.24
N TYR A 49 -4.85 -11.32 -8.59
CA TYR A 49 -4.71 -10.98 -7.19
C TYR A 49 -6.07 -11.04 -6.48
N THR A 50 -6.04 -11.22 -5.16
CA THR A 50 -7.24 -11.08 -4.32
C THR A 50 -7.35 -9.64 -3.84
N VAL A 51 -8.52 -9.04 -3.98
CA VAL A 51 -8.82 -7.73 -3.40
C VAL A 51 -9.41 -7.92 -2.02
N LEU A 52 -8.76 -7.34 -1.01
CA LEU A 52 -9.17 -7.40 0.39
C LEU A 52 -9.67 -6.04 0.85
N ILE A 53 -10.99 -5.88 0.92
CA ILE A 53 -11.67 -4.62 1.21
C ILE A 53 -12.02 -4.56 2.69
N ASN A 54 -11.49 -3.56 3.40
CA ASN A 54 -11.87 -3.26 4.77
C ASN A 54 -13.07 -2.28 4.79
N THR A 55 -14.14 -2.63 5.52
CA THR A 55 -15.38 -1.82 5.59
C THR A 55 -15.96 -1.80 7.01
N TRP A 56 -16.59 -0.69 7.37
CA TRP A 56 -17.37 -0.55 8.61
C TRP A 56 -18.48 0.48 8.44
N LYS A 57 -19.75 0.07 8.47
CA LYS A 57 -20.95 0.91 8.39
C LYS A 57 -21.02 1.84 7.16
N ARG A 58 -20.34 1.48 6.06
CA ARG A 58 -20.23 2.28 4.83
C ARG A 58 -20.71 1.51 3.60
N ASN A 59 -21.89 0.91 3.69
CA ASN A 59 -22.47 0.08 2.63
C ASN A 59 -22.49 0.73 1.23
N THR A 60 -22.65 2.07 1.14
CA THR A 60 -22.60 2.77 -0.14
C THR A 60 -21.21 2.75 -0.77
N LEU A 61 -20.16 3.00 0.02
CA LEU A 61 -18.77 2.95 -0.45
C LEU A 61 -18.35 1.51 -0.76
N LEU A 62 -18.74 0.55 0.08
CA LEU A 62 -18.52 -0.86 -0.19
C LEU A 62 -19.10 -1.28 -1.55
N LYS A 63 -20.33 -0.86 -1.88
CA LYS A 63 -20.95 -1.15 -3.19
C LYS A 63 -20.16 -0.55 -4.34
N GLN A 64 -19.66 0.67 -4.20
CA GLN A 64 -18.83 1.33 -5.22
C GLN A 64 -17.50 0.59 -5.40
N SER A 65 -16.81 0.28 -4.30
CA SER A 65 -15.53 -0.43 -4.29
C SER A 65 -15.64 -1.83 -4.88
N VAL A 66 -16.64 -2.62 -4.47
CA VAL A 66 -16.88 -3.96 -5.06
C VAL A 66 -17.19 -3.85 -6.55
N ALA A 67 -18.03 -2.90 -6.97
CA ALA A 67 -18.36 -2.73 -8.38
C ALA A 67 -17.16 -2.35 -9.24
N HIS A 68 -16.27 -1.50 -8.71
CA HIS A 68 -15.04 -1.09 -9.36
C HIS A 68 -14.05 -2.25 -9.47
N TYR A 69 -13.67 -2.86 -8.34
CA TYR A 69 -12.64 -3.91 -8.32
C TYR A 69 -13.10 -5.19 -9.01
N ALA A 70 -14.40 -5.48 -9.03
CA ALA A 70 -14.94 -6.57 -9.85
C ALA A 70 -14.74 -6.35 -11.35
N SER A 71 -14.59 -5.10 -11.81
CA SER A 71 -14.37 -4.78 -13.23
C SER A 71 -12.91 -4.85 -13.66
N CYS A 72 -11.95 -4.93 -12.72
CA CYS A 72 -10.53 -5.03 -13.04
C CYS A 72 -10.17 -6.46 -13.48
N GLN A 73 -9.37 -6.58 -14.54
CA GLN A 73 -9.07 -7.88 -15.17
C GLN A 73 -8.23 -8.80 -14.28
N GLY A 74 -7.34 -8.23 -13.46
CA GLY A 74 -6.49 -8.99 -12.56
C GLY A 74 -7.19 -9.50 -11.28
N THR A 75 -8.45 -9.16 -11.04
CA THR A 75 -9.14 -9.57 -9.80
C THR A 75 -9.58 -11.03 -9.85
N ASP A 76 -8.99 -11.89 -9.02
CA ASP A 76 -9.36 -13.31 -8.89
C ASP A 76 -10.49 -13.55 -7.87
N ALA A 77 -10.45 -12.80 -6.77
CA ALA A 77 -11.40 -12.88 -5.68
C ALA A 77 -11.53 -11.51 -5.00
N ILE A 78 -12.68 -11.27 -4.38
CA ILE A 78 -12.96 -10.12 -3.53
C ILE A 78 -13.35 -10.64 -2.16
N HIS A 79 -12.54 -10.30 -1.17
CA HIS A 79 -12.79 -10.55 0.23
C HIS A 79 -13.19 -9.25 0.90
N VAL A 80 -14.35 -9.27 1.57
CA VAL A 80 -14.85 -8.14 2.35
C VAL A 80 -14.62 -8.45 3.82
N VAL A 81 -13.67 -7.76 4.44
CA VAL A 81 -13.45 -7.81 5.89
C VAL A 81 -14.62 -7.10 6.55
N TRP A 82 -15.51 -7.89 7.13
CA TRP A 82 -16.72 -7.39 7.76
C TRP A 82 -16.48 -7.23 9.26
N SER A 83 -16.41 -5.98 9.72
CA SER A 83 -16.11 -5.63 11.11
C SER A 83 -17.33 -5.11 11.88
N GLU A 84 -18.55 -5.38 11.38
CA GLU A 84 -19.79 -5.08 12.10
C GLU A 84 -20.27 -6.31 12.86
N VAL A 85 -20.87 -6.09 14.04
CA VAL A 85 -21.39 -7.15 14.92
C VAL A 85 -22.42 -8.01 14.20
N ASP A 86 -23.38 -7.35 13.54
CA ASP A 86 -24.38 -8.06 12.75
C ASP A 86 -23.82 -8.43 11.38
N PRO A 87 -24.09 -9.65 10.88
CA PRO A 87 -23.66 -10.05 9.55
C PRO A 87 -24.31 -9.17 8.47
N PRO A 88 -23.68 -9.05 7.30
CA PRO A 88 -24.24 -8.26 6.21
C PRO A 88 -25.59 -8.82 5.79
N SER A 89 -26.59 -7.94 5.70
CA SER A 89 -27.96 -8.33 5.33
C SER A 89 -28.00 -9.15 4.04
N TYR A 90 -28.95 -10.08 3.93
CA TYR A 90 -29.14 -10.88 2.71
C TYR A 90 -29.27 -10.00 1.47
N LYS A 91 -30.02 -8.88 1.57
CA LYS A 91 -30.19 -7.91 0.48
C LYS A 91 -28.86 -7.32 0.01
N LEU A 92 -27.97 -6.97 0.94
CA LEU A 92 -26.64 -6.46 0.60
C LEU A 92 -25.78 -7.53 -0.07
N ARG A 93 -25.75 -8.75 0.49
CA ARG A 93 -24.98 -9.87 -0.08
C ARG A 93 -25.44 -10.22 -1.50
N ASP A 94 -26.75 -10.32 -1.71
CA ASP A 94 -27.34 -10.60 -3.02
C ASP A 94 -27.05 -9.48 -4.03
N TYR A 95 -27.20 -8.22 -3.61
CA TYR A 95 -26.84 -7.07 -4.43
C TYR A 95 -25.36 -7.13 -4.88
N LEU A 96 -24.43 -7.35 -3.96
CA LEU A 96 -23.01 -7.38 -4.28
C LEU A 96 -22.64 -8.57 -5.16
N LYS A 97 -23.23 -9.75 -4.93
CA LYS A 97 -23.06 -10.91 -5.83
C LYS A 97 -23.51 -10.60 -7.26
N LYS A 98 -24.71 -10.03 -7.43
CA LYS A 98 -25.22 -9.61 -8.75
C LYS A 98 -24.34 -8.54 -9.39
N MET A 99 -23.82 -7.61 -8.59
CA MET A 99 -22.90 -6.58 -9.07
C MET A 99 -21.58 -7.16 -9.58
N VAL A 100 -20.98 -8.11 -8.86
CA VAL A 100 -19.76 -8.81 -9.31
C VAL A 100 -20.02 -9.53 -10.63
N GLN A 101 -21.14 -10.26 -10.74
CA GLN A 101 -21.54 -10.93 -11.97
C GLN A 101 -21.68 -9.96 -13.16
N LYS A 102 -22.32 -8.81 -12.93
CA LYS A 102 -22.55 -7.78 -13.95
C LYS A 102 -21.28 -7.04 -14.37
N LYS A 103 -20.38 -6.74 -13.44
CA LYS A 103 -19.21 -5.87 -13.66
C LYS A 103 -17.97 -6.61 -14.14
N SER A 104 -17.85 -7.89 -13.79
CA SER A 104 -16.72 -8.72 -14.16
C SER A 104 -16.60 -8.91 -15.67
N GLN A 105 -15.45 -8.50 -16.19
CA GLN A 105 -15.10 -8.62 -17.61
C GLN A 105 -14.52 -10.00 -17.96
N THR A 106 -14.08 -10.76 -16.96
CA THR A 106 -13.49 -12.09 -17.13
C THR A 106 -14.57 -13.18 -17.27
N ALA A 107 -14.20 -14.29 -17.94
CA ALA A 107 -15.04 -15.48 -18.03
C ALA A 107 -15.21 -16.13 -16.64
N GLN A 108 -14.10 -16.27 -15.90
CA GLN A 108 -14.13 -16.68 -14.50
C GLN A 108 -14.38 -15.47 -13.60
N LYS A 109 -15.59 -15.41 -13.03
CA LYS A 109 -16.06 -14.31 -12.20
C LYS A 109 -15.34 -14.32 -10.84
N PRO A 110 -14.92 -13.15 -10.30
CA PRO A 110 -14.31 -13.08 -8.98
C PRO A 110 -15.20 -13.71 -7.91
N ASN A 111 -14.61 -14.54 -7.06
CA ASN A 111 -15.34 -15.07 -5.91
C ASN A 111 -15.54 -13.95 -4.88
N LEU A 112 -16.78 -13.66 -4.49
CA LEU A 112 -17.10 -12.69 -3.44
C LEU A 112 -17.31 -13.42 -2.11
N ARG A 113 -16.44 -13.16 -1.13
CA ARG A 113 -16.53 -13.70 0.23
C ARG A 113 -16.59 -12.58 1.27
N PHE A 114 -17.27 -12.86 2.37
CA PHE A 114 -17.29 -11.99 3.55
C PHE A 114 -16.54 -12.69 4.66
N ASP A 115 -15.52 -12.03 5.18
CA ASP A 115 -14.74 -12.50 6.31
C ASP A 115 -15.39 -11.88 7.55
N LEU A 116 -16.29 -12.63 8.17
CA LEU A 116 -17.05 -12.17 9.34
C LEU A 116 -16.17 -12.18 10.59
N ASN A 117 -16.30 -11.14 11.40
CA ASN A 117 -15.57 -11.01 12.65
C ASN A 117 -16.55 -10.72 13.79
N GLU A 118 -16.32 -11.33 14.94
CA GLU A 118 -17.18 -11.17 16.13
C GLU A 118 -17.04 -9.79 16.76
N GLU A 119 -15.86 -9.17 16.64
CA GLU A 119 -15.53 -7.88 17.25
C GLU A 119 -15.03 -6.88 16.21
N ASP A 120 -15.25 -5.59 16.47
CA ASP A 120 -14.75 -4.50 15.65
C ASP A 120 -13.27 -4.19 15.96
N ASN A 121 -12.36 -4.95 15.36
CA ASN A 121 -10.92 -4.85 15.60
C ASN A 121 -10.15 -4.52 14.32
N LEU A 122 -9.23 -3.55 14.37
CA LEU A 122 -8.36 -3.20 13.23
C LEU A 122 -7.49 -4.37 12.77
N ASN A 123 -7.23 -5.35 13.66
CA ASN A 123 -6.51 -6.58 13.35
C ASN A 123 -7.28 -7.52 12.42
N ASN A 124 -8.61 -7.39 12.31
CA ASN A 124 -9.44 -8.29 11.50
C ASN A 124 -8.99 -8.38 10.04
N ARG A 125 -8.52 -7.25 9.48
CA ARG A 125 -8.05 -7.19 8.09
C ARG A 125 -6.74 -7.96 7.84
N PHE A 126 -6.05 -8.38 8.90
CA PHE A 126 -4.78 -9.08 8.81
C PHE A 126 -4.87 -10.56 9.17
N LYS A 127 -6.08 -11.07 9.47
CA LYS A 127 -6.31 -12.49 9.74
C LYS A 127 -5.99 -13.34 8.50
N PRO A 128 -5.44 -14.56 8.66
CA PRO A 128 -5.20 -15.47 7.55
C PRO A 128 -6.51 -15.82 6.83
N ILE A 129 -6.46 -15.83 5.50
CA ILE A 129 -7.60 -16.18 4.65
C ILE A 129 -7.34 -17.55 4.03
N GLN A 130 -8.25 -18.49 4.27
CA GLN A 130 -8.17 -19.84 3.72
C GLN A 130 -8.56 -19.86 2.24
N ASP A 131 -8.04 -20.85 1.51
CA ASP A 131 -8.35 -21.13 0.11
C ASP A 131 -8.05 -20.00 -0.89
N LEU A 132 -7.09 -19.11 -0.57
CA LEU A 132 -6.60 -18.13 -1.53
C LEU A 132 -5.80 -18.80 -2.65
N ARG A 133 -6.35 -18.72 -3.87
CA ARG A 133 -5.69 -19.18 -5.11
C ARG A 133 -4.51 -18.30 -5.52
N THR A 134 -4.50 -17.05 -5.09
CA THR A 134 -3.49 -16.05 -5.44
C THR A 134 -2.51 -15.86 -4.28
N ASP A 135 -1.28 -15.46 -4.60
CA ASP A 135 -0.29 -15.06 -3.59
C ASP A 135 -0.35 -13.56 -3.29
N ALA A 136 -0.75 -12.77 -4.28
CA ALA A 136 -0.90 -11.33 -4.17
C ALA A 136 -2.23 -10.95 -3.54
N ILE A 137 -2.17 -10.12 -2.52
CA ILE A 137 -3.33 -9.46 -1.91
C ILE A 137 -3.21 -7.97 -2.17
N PHE A 138 -4.21 -7.39 -2.82
CA PHE A 138 -4.43 -5.96 -2.82
C PHE A 138 -5.32 -5.58 -1.66
N SER A 139 -4.73 -5.07 -0.57
CA SER A 139 -5.51 -4.55 0.56
C SER A 139 -5.90 -3.11 0.31
N VAL A 140 -7.17 -2.80 0.57
CA VAL A 140 -7.73 -1.48 0.33
C VAL A 140 -8.84 -1.14 1.31
N ASP A 141 -8.93 0.14 1.67
CA ASP A 141 -10.09 0.65 2.42
C ASP A 141 -11.25 0.97 1.47
N ASP A 142 -12.48 0.85 1.96
CA ASP A 142 -13.69 1.06 1.16
C ASP A 142 -13.85 2.47 0.56
N ASP A 143 -13.10 3.45 1.06
CA ASP A 143 -13.06 4.84 0.62
C ASP A 143 -11.92 5.15 -0.37
N VAL A 144 -11.14 4.14 -0.78
CA VAL A 144 -10.05 4.30 -1.77
C VAL A 144 -10.35 3.51 -3.05
N ILE A 145 -10.34 4.23 -4.17
CA ILE A 145 -10.46 3.65 -5.53
C ILE A 145 -9.17 3.89 -6.31
N VAL A 146 -8.45 2.81 -6.61
CA VAL A 146 -7.31 2.84 -7.53
C VAL A 146 -7.78 2.43 -8.92
N PRO A 147 -7.62 3.25 -9.97
CA PRO A 147 -8.03 2.89 -11.33
C PRO A 147 -7.43 1.56 -11.80
N CYS A 148 -8.20 0.71 -12.49
CA CYS A 148 -7.74 -0.64 -12.85
C CYS A 148 -6.41 -0.64 -13.61
N ARG A 149 -6.20 0.28 -14.56
CA ARG A 149 -4.91 0.38 -15.29
C ARG A 149 -3.72 0.65 -14.37
N THR A 150 -3.91 1.48 -13.36
CA THR A 150 -2.88 1.80 -12.35
C THR A 150 -2.67 0.61 -11.42
N LEU A 151 -3.74 -0.10 -11.07
CA LEU A 151 -3.70 -1.30 -10.25
C LEU A 151 -2.98 -2.45 -10.99
N ASP A 152 -3.25 -2.65 -12.28
CA ASP A 152 -2.58 -3.61 -13.14
C ASP A 152 -1.08 -3.32 -13.21
N PHE A 153 -0.70 -2.04 -13.41
CA PHE A 153 0.70 -1.63 -13.37
C PHE A 153 1.35 -1.93 -12.02
N ALA A 154 0.74 -1.53 -10.90
CA ALA A 154 1.27 -1.80 -9.57
C ALA A 154 1.40 -3.30 -9.28
N PHE A 155 0.48 -4.13 -9.80
CA PHE A 155 0.58 -5.57 -9.72
C PHE A 155 1.81 -6.10 -10.48
N THR A 156 2.05 -5.62 -11.71
CA THR A 156 3.27 -6.01 -12.45
C THR A 156 4.55 -5.61 -11.72
N VAL A 157 4.56 -4.45 -11.05
CA VAL A 157 5.69 -4.03 -10.21
C VAL A 157 5.85 -4.98 -9.02
N TRP A 158 4.76 -5.31 -8.32
CA TRP A 158 4.79 -6.27 -7.21
C TRP A 158 5.33 -7.64 -7.65
N GLN A 159 4.99 -8.12 -8.84
CA GLN A 159 5.49 -9.39 -9.38
C GLN A 159 7.02 -9.41 -9.54
N THR A 160 7.68 -8.26 -9.70
CA THR A 160 9.16 -8.18 -9.75
C THR A 160 9.82 -8.29 -8.38
N ALA A 161 9.08 -8.00 -7.31
CA ALA A 161 9.57 -8.03 -5.93
C ALA A 161 8.46 -8.50 -4.97
N PRO A 162 7.98 -9.76 -5.07
CA PRO A 162 6.76 -10.23 -4.39
C PRO A 162 6.89 -10.29 -2.86
N LEU A 163 8.13 -10.16 -2.34
CA LEU A 163 8.42 -10.09 -0.92
C LEU A 163 8.41 -8.65 -0.36
N THR A 164 7.94 -7.69 -1.15
CA THR A 164 7.83 -6.27 -0.76
C THR A 164 6.38 -5.81 -0.81
N MET A 165 6.09 -4.68 -0.16
CA MET A 165 4.83 -3.97 -0.34
C MET A 165 4.94 -3.00 -1.50
N VAL A 166 3.96 -3.01 -2.40
CA VAL A 166 3.83 -2.02 -3.49
C VAL A 166 2.50 -1.30 -3.33
N GLY A 167 2.51 0.02 -3.11
CA GLY A 167 1.27 0.73 -2.82
C GLY A 167 1.34 2.22 -3.08
N PHE A 168 0.22 2.88 -2.77
CA PHE A 168 -0.05 4.25 -3.24
C PHE A 168 -0.01 5.30 -2.13
N VAL A 169 0.19 4.87 -0.88
CA VAL A 169 0.12 5.74 0.30
C VAL A 169 1.44 5.68 1.07
N PRO A 170 2.48 6.42 0.63
CA PRO A 170 3.76 6.45 1.28
C PRO A 170 3.71 7.25 2.59
N ARG A 171 4.52 6.83 3.56
CA ARG A 171 4.72 7.47 4.86
C ARG A 171 6.18 7.37 5.25
N MET A 172 6.58 8.18 6.21
CA MET A 172 7.93 8.13 6.73
C MET A 172 7.96 8.24 8.25
N HIS A 173 9.10 7.94 8.84
CA HIS A 173 9.41 8.25 10.22
C HIS A 173 10.75 8.98 10.27
N TRP A 174 10.98 9.75 11.33
CA TRP A 174 12.29 10.31 11.63
C TRP A 174 12.52 10.30 13.15
N LEU A 175 13.78 10.36 13.53
CA LEU A 175 14.20 10.51 14.91
C LEU A 175 13.69 11.86 15.45
N ASN A 176 12.92 11.84 16.54
CA ASN A 176 12.42 13.04 17.19
C ASN A 176 13.34 13.47 18.32
N GLU A 177 13.45 12.61 19.34
CA GLU A 177 14.19 12.86 20.57
C GLU A 177 14.84 11.55 21.00
N GLU A 178 16.03 11.68 21.60
CA GLU A 178 16.67 10.62 22.34
C GLU A 178 16.89 11.12 23.76
N GLU A 179 16.17 10.55 24.71
CA GLU A 179 16.21 10.95 26.12
C GLU A 179 16.43 9.71 26.98
N ASN A 180 17.48 9.73 27.82
CA ASN A 180 17.85 8.62 28.70
C ASN A 180 17.99 7.26 27.97
N GLY A 181 18.51 7.27 26.74
CA GLY A 181 18.68 6.06 25.91
C GLY A 181 17.38 5.53 25.28
N VAL A 182 16.26 6.24 25.44
CA VAL A 182 15.00 5.92 24.79
C VAL A 182 14.87 6.75 23.51
N VAL A 183 14.88 6.05 22.38
CA VAL A 183 14.72 6.64 21.05
C VAL A 183 13.24 6.81 20.74
N ARG A 184 12.80 8.06 20.53
CA ARG A 184 11.44 8.39 20.09
C ARG A 184 11.44 8.75 18.61
N TYR A 185 10.57 8.09 17.85
CA TYR A 185 10.34 8.40 16.45
C TYR A 185 9.08 9.22 16.27
N ARG A 186 9.06 10.09 15.26
CA ARG A 186 7.86 10.82 14.83
C ARG A 186 7.37 10.27 13.50
N TYR A 187 6.05 10.13 13.39
CA TYR A 187 5.37 9.72 12.16
C TYR A 187 5.18 10.89 11.19
N GLY A 188 5.43 10.63 9.92
CA GLY A 188 5.37 11.56 8.80
C GLY A 188 4.29 11.22 7.79
N GLY A 189 3.41 12.19 7.55
CA GLY A 189 2.38 12.13 6.52
C GLY A 189 2.90 12.44 5.11
N TRP A 190 1.96 12.67 4.19
CA TRP A 190 2.24 13.02 2.79
C TRP A 190 3.18 14.22 2.66
N TRP A 191 2.99 15.24 3.50
CA TRP A 191 3.78 16.46 3.40
C TRP A 191 5.25 16.24 3.74
N SER A 192 5.53 15.44 4.76
CA SER A 192 6.89 15.04 5.10
C SER A 192 7.55 14.26 3.95
N VAL A 193 6.83 13.30 3.36
CA VAL A 193 7.34 12.51 2.23
C VAL A 193 7.64 13.39 1.03
N TRP A 194 6.75 14.33 0.71
CA TRP A 194 6.93 15.25 -0.41
C TRP A 194 8.14 16.17 -0.22
N TRP A 195 8.28 16.78 0.96
CA TRP A 195 9.39 17.68 1.27
C TRP A 195 10.74 16.97 1.31
N MET A 196 10.80 15.77 1.89
CA MET A 196 12.03 15.02 2.05
C MET A 196 12.42 14.21 0.80
N GLY A 197 11.50 14.02 -0.14
CA GLY A 197 11.69 13.17 -1.31
C GLY A 197 11.93 11.69 -0.98
N THR A 198 11.64 11.25 0.24
CA THR A 198 11.91 9.89 0.73
C THR A 198 10.74 9.35 1.55
N TYR A 199 10.62 8.03 1.61
CA TYR A 199 9.63 7.33 2.43
C TYR A 199 10.27 6.07 3.04
N SER A 200 9.68 5.59 4.14
CA SER A 200 10.15 4.38 4.84
C SER A 200 9.03 3.35 5.05
N MET A 201 7.80 3.70 4.72
CA MET A 201 6.61 2.89 4.95
C MET A 201 5.62 3.07 3.80
N VAL A 202 4.86 2.01 3.53
CA VAL A 202 3.71 2.02 2.62
C VAL A 202 2.50 1.52 3.41
N LEU A 203 1.42 2.30 3.45
CA LEU A 203 0.24 1.89 4.20
C LEU A 203 -0.54 0.80 3.46
N SER A 204 -0.99 -0.21 4.21
CA SER A 204 -1.89 -1.26 3.72
C SER A 204 -3.28 -0.77 3.30
N LYS A 205 -3.59 0.52 3.53
CA LYS A 205 -4.81 1.21 3.06
C LYS A 205 -5.01 1.15 1.53
N ALA A 206 -3.93 1.02 0.76
CA ALA A 206 -3.98 0.77 -0.68
C ALA A 206 -2.63 0.21 -1.15
N ALA A 207 -2.42 -1.09 -0.96
CA ALA A 207 -1.16 -1.74 -1.29
C ALA A 207 -1.30 -3.23 -1.62
N PHE A 208 -0.45 -3.70 -2.52
CA PHE A 208 -0.13 -5.09 -2.73
C PHE A 208 0.86 -5.61 -1.70
N PHE A 209 0.61 -6.80 -1.20
CA PHE A 209 1.56 -7.60 -0.43
C PHE A 209 1.27 -9.09 -0.60
N HIS A 210 2.22 -9.92 -0.20
CA HIS A 210 2.07 -11.38 -0.25
C HIS A 210 1.19 -11.90 0.89
N LYS A 211 0.28 -12.84 0.61
CA LYS A 211 -0.60 -13.48 1.62
C LYS A 211 0.11 -14.03 2.86
N LYS A 212 1.39 -14.42 2.74
CA LYS A 212 2.20 -14.90 3.86
C LYS A 212 2.32 -13.87 4.99
N TYR A 213 2.20 -12.58 4.69
CA TYR A 213 2.25 -11.54 5.72
C TYR A 213 1.01 -11.51 6.61
N LEU A 214 -0.13 -12.05 6.17
CA LEU A 214 -1.30 -12.28 7.05
C LEU A 214 -1.00 -13.34 8.10
N GLU A 215 -0.41 -14.46 7.66
CA GLU A 215 0.06 -15.55 8.54
C GLU A 215 1.09 -15.04 9.53
N LEU A 216 2.16 -14.39 9.04
CA LEU A 216 3.25 -13.87 9.88
C LEU A 216 2.74 -12.87 10.92
N TYR A 217 1.89 -11.93 10.52
CA TYR A 217 1.33 -10.93 11.44
C TYR A 217 0.48 -11.56 12.54
N THR A 218 -0.36 -12.53 12.18
CA THR A 218 -1.33 -13.11 13.12
C THR A 218 -0.70 -14.18 14.02
N LYS A 219 0.22 -15.01 13.49
CA LYS A 219 0.71 -16.22 14.16
C LYS A 219 2.14 -16.11 14.69
N GLU A 220 3.01 -15.32 14.05
CA GLU A 220 4.45 -15.30 14.38
C GLU A 220 4.86 -14.05 15.17
N MET A 221 4.20 -12.91 14.91
CA MET A 221 4.53 -11.68 15.62
C MET A 221 4.09 -11.72 17.09
N PRO A 222 4.84 -11.06 18.01
CA PRO A 222 4.44 -10.96 19.42
C PRO A 222 3.04 -10.38 19.59
N SER A 223 2.24 -10.97 20.47
CA SER A 223 0.85 -10.53 20.73
C SER A 223 0.76 -9.07 21.14
N SER A 224 1.80 -8.54 21.81
CA SER A 224 1.90 -7.14 22.23
C SER A 224 1.70 -6.14 21.08
N ILE A 225 2.01 -6.53 19.84
CA ILE A 225 1.81 -5.69 18.65
C ILE A 225 0.32 -5.63 18.29
N GLN A 226 -0.37 -6.78 18.28
CA GLN A 226 -1.81 -6.84 18.04
C GLN A 226 -2.60 -6.17 19.18
N ASP A 227 -2.14 -6.31 20.42
CA ASP A 227 -2.69 -5.64 21.60
C ASP A 227 -2.54 -4.12 21.50
N TYR A 228 -1.39 -3.64 21.03
CA TYR A 228 -1.16 -2.22 20.77
C TYR A 228 -2.15 -1.69 19.73
N VAL A 229 -2.30 -2.36 18.59
CA VAL A 229 -3.24 -1.98 17.53
C VAL A 229 -4.69 -1.97 18.03
N SER A 230 -5.08 -2.95 18.85
CA SER A 230 -6.43 -3.02 19.42
C SER A 230 -6.70 -1.84 20.36
N ARG A 231 -5.71 -1.47 21.19
CA ARG A 231 -5.83 -0.41 22.20
C ARG A 231 -5.81 1.00 21.61
N GLU A 232 -4.94 1.27 20.64
CA GLU A 232 -4.75 2.62 20.09
C GLU A 232 -5.82 2.99 19.03
N ARG A 233 -6.76 2.10 18.71
CA ARG A 233 -7.85 2.34 17.75
C ARG A 233 -8.66 3.62 18.02
N TYR A 234 -8.82 4.00 19.28
CA TYR A 234 -9.69 5.10 19.72
C TYR A 234 -8.94 6.38 20.13
N ARG A 235 -7.63 6.45 19.88
CA ARG A 235 -6.83 7.66 20.06
C ARG A 235 -6.65 8.40 18.74
#